data_AF-A0A2H1VXF5-F1
#
_entry.id   AF-A0A2H1VXF5-F1
#
_cell.length_a   1.000
_cell.length_b   1.000
_cell.length_c   1.000
_cell.angle_alpha   90.00
_cell.angle_beta   90.00
_cell.angle_gamma   90.00
#
_symmetry.space_group_name_H-M   'P 1'
#
loop_
_entity.id
_entity.type
_entity.pdbx_description
1 polymer ?
#
loop_
_entity_poly.entity_id
_entity_poly.type
_entity_poly.pdbx_seq_one_letter_code
_entity_poly.pdbx_strand_id
1 'polypeptide(L)' 'VLGKVPTVSIDKTDGCQIYLSPESLDVEIVSSKSSEMNVLVPKGNGDYSEHPVPEQFKTVLNSTKSGITTTPVESTG' A
#
# COMPACT_ATOMS: atom_id res chain seq x y z
N VAL A 1 -11.15 -4.97 -8.48
CA VAL A 1 -11.02 -6.30 -9.14
C VAL A 1 -12.33 -7.05 -8.93
N LEU A 2 -12.72 -7.96 -9.84
CA LEU A 2 -14.01 -8.66 -9.79
C LEU A 2 -13.94 -10.08 -9.21
N GLY A 3 -12.75 -10.55 -8.84
CA GLY A 3 -12.53 -11.84 -8.18
C GLY A 3 -11.33 -11.74 -7.24
N LYS A 4 -10.77 -12.88 -6.82
CA LYS A 4 -9.56 -12.92 -5.98
C LYS A 4 -8.30 -12.49 -6.72
N VAL A 5 -7.52 -11.59 -6.11
CA VAL A 5 -6.16 -11.24 -6.55
C VAL A 5 -5.20 -11.34 -5.36
N PRO A 6 -4.13 -12.16 -5.47
CA PRO A 6 -3.19 -12.35 -4.38
C PRO A 6 -2.18 -11.19 -4.24
N THR A 7 -1.78 -10.55 -5.34
CA THR A 7 -0.73 -9.52 -5.32
C THR A 7 -0.99 -8.45 -6.38
N VAL A 8 -0.75 -7.19 -6.02
CA VAL A 8 -0.74 -6.03 -6.92
C VAL A 8 0.63 -5.39 -6.85
N SER A 9 1.28 -5.24 -8.01
CA SER A 9 2.58 -4.56 -8.14
C SER A 9 2.40 -3.23 -8.87
N ILE A 10 2.92 -2.15 -8.29
CA ILE A 10 2.89 -0.81 -8.87
C ILE A 10 4.34 -0.33 -9.03
N ASP A 11 4.76 -0.02 -10.25
CA ASP A 11 6.09 0.52 -10.55
C ASP A 11 5.98 1.80 -11.38
N LYS A 12 6.74 2.84 -11.02
CA LYS A 12 6.86 4.11 -11.79
C LYS A 12 5.51 4.69 -12.22
N THR A 13 4.60 4.79 -11.26
CA THR A 13 3.23 5.26 -11.50
C THR A 13 2.88 6.30 -10.46
N ASP A 14 2.37 7.45 -10.91
CA ASP A 14 1.83 8.52 -10.08
C ASP A 14 0.30 8.50 -10.23
N GLY A 15 -0.43 8.43 -9.10
CA GLY A 15 -1.89 8.40 -9.08
C GLY A 15 -2.46 7.03 -9.41
N CYS A 16 -2.63 6.19 -8.39
CA CYS A 16 -3.17 4.83 -8.55
C CYS A 16 -4.23 4.51 -7.50
N GLN A 17 -5.44 4.15 -7.95
CA GLN A 17 -6.52 3.69 -7.08
C GLN A 17 -6.79 2.20 -7.28
N ILE A 18 -6.64 1.41 -6.21
CA ILE A 18 -6.80 -0.03 -6.20
C ILE A 18 -8.14 -0.40 -5.58
N TYR A 19 -9.15 -0.67 -6.40
CA TYR A 19 -10.45 -1.14 -5.93
C TYR A 19 -10.41 -2.64 -5.63
N LEU A 20 -10.61 -3.04 -4.39
CA LEU A 20 -10.64 -4.45 -3.99
C LEU A 20 -12.06 -5.03 -4.08
N SER A 21 -12.12 -6.34 -4.32
CA SER A 21 -13.34 -7.13 -4.09
C SER A 21 -13.35 -7.66 -2.66
N PRO A 22 -14.51 -8.07 -2.12
CA PRO A 22 -14.57 -8.80 -0.85
C PRO A 22 -13.73 -10.09 -0.83
N GLU A 23 -13.39 -10.64 -2.00
CA GLU A 23 -12.57 -11.85 -2.17
C GLU A 23 -11.05 -11.57 -2.18
N SER A 24 -10.63 -10.31 -2.22
CA SER A 24 -9.21 -9.90 -2.31
C SER A 24 -8.75 -9.10 -1.10
N LEU A 25 -9.32 -9.36 0.08
CA LEU A 25 -8.92 -8.68 1.31
C LEU A 25 -7.55 -9.15 1.83
N ASP A 26 -7.05 -10.27 1.33
CA ASP A 26 -5.72 -10.84 1.60
C ASP A 26 -4.66 -10.42 0.57
N VAL A 27 -4.92 -9.37 -0.21
CA VAL A 27 -4.00 -8.89 -1.25
C VAL A 27 -2.71 -8.32 -0.67
N GLU A 28 -1.58 -8.66 -1.29
CA GLU A 28 -0.29 -8.02 -1.05
C GLU A 28 -0.07 -6.88 -2.04
N ILE A 29 0.36 -5.71 -1.55
CA ILE A 29 0.65 -4.56 -2.41
C ILE A 29 2.15 -4.29 -2.35
N VAL A 30 2.79 -4.36 -3.51
CA VAL A 30 4.21 -4.07 -3.70
C VAL A 30 4.31 -2.81 -4.55
N SER A 31 5.02 -1.80 -4.06
CA SER A 31 5.21 -0.54 -4.77
C SER A 31 6.68 -0.17 -4.92
N SER A 32 7.03 0.46 -6.04
CA SER A 32 8.35 1.02 -6.29
C SER A 32 8.29 2.27 -7.14
N LYS A 33 8.90 3.37 -6.66
CA LYS A 33 8.96 4.65 -7.40
C LYS A 33 7.57 5.14 -7.84
N SER A 34 6.59 5.02 -6.95
CA SER A 34 5.21 5.40 -7.21
C SER A 34 4.72 6.33 -6.11
N SER A 35 3.80 7.22 -6.47
CA SER A 35 3.14 8.16 -5.54
C SER A 35 1.63 8.17 -5.71
N GLU A 36 0.92 8.78 -4.75
CA GLU A 36 -0.54 8.99 -4.78
C GLU A 36 -1.31 7.66 -4.94
N MET A 37 -0.91 6.66 -4.15
CA MET A 37 -1.48 5.31 -4.18
C MET A 37 -2.53 5.14 -3.08
N ASN A 38 -3.72 4.69 -3.45
CA ASN A 38 -4.84 4.47 -2.53
C ASN A 38 -5.47 3.09 -2.73
N VAL A 39 -5.72 2.39 -1.62
CA VAL A 39 -6.44 1.11 -1.59
C VAL A 39 -7.88 1.38 -1.19
N LEU A 40 -8.82 0.97 -2.03
CA LEU A 40 -10.25 1.10 -1.79
C LEU A 40 -10.81 -0.26 -1.37
N VAL A 41 -11.13 -0.37 -0.08
CA VAL A 41 -11.68 -1.58 0.55
C VAL A 41 -13.21 -1.50 0.57
N PRO A 42 -13.94 -2.46 0.00
CA PRO A 42 -15.40 -2.41 -0.07
C PRO A 42 -16.03 -2.55 1.33
N LYS A 43 -16.99 -1.68 1.66
CA LYS A 43 -17.74 -1.72 2.93
C LYS A 43 -19.00 -2.59 2.89
N GLY A 44 -19.35 -3.13 1.71
CA GLY A 44 -20.53 -3.97 1.49
C GLY A 44 -21.85 -3.22 1.26
N ASN A 45 -21.86 -1.90 1.40
CA ASN A 45 -23.03 -1.03 1.15
C ASN A 45 -22.97 -0.28 -0.20
N GLY A 46 -22.04 -0.65 -1.08
CA GLY A 46 -21.75 0.07 -2.32
C GLY A 46 -20.65 1.13 -2.19
N ASP A 47 -20.25 1.48 -0.96
CA ASP A 47 -19.16 2.42 -0.70
C ASP A 47 -17.82 1.70 -0.46
N TYR A 48 -16.75 2.48 -0.52
CA TYR A 48 -15.39 2.05 -0.24
C TYR A 48 -14.78 2.86 0.92
N SER A 49 -13.89 2.21 1.67
CA SER A 49 -12.96 2.86 2.58
C SER A 49 -11.65 3.09 1.86
N GLU A 50 -11.13 4.31 1.91
CA GLU A 50 -9.87 4.67 1.27
C GLU A 50 -8.72 4.56 2.27
N HIS A 51 -7.64 3.92 1.84
CA HIS A 51 -6.43 3.72 2.64
C HIS A 51 -5.20 4.12 1.81
N PRO A 52 -4.52 5.22 2.13
CA PRO A 52 -3.32 5.62 1.43
C PRO A 52 -2.18 4.64 1.69
N VAL A 53 -1.41 4.29 0.65
CA VAL A 53 -0.21 3.47 0.77
C VAL A 53 0.97 4.39 1.10
N PRO A 54 1.75 4.11 2.17
CA PRO A 54 2.96 4.87 2.46
C PRO A 54 3.96 4.83 1.29
N GLU A 55 4.39 6.01 0.86
CA GLU A 55 5.37 6.19 -0.23
C GLU A 55 6.73 6.71 0.28
N GLN A 56 6.79 7.19 1.52
CA GLN A 56 8.02 7.62 2.18
C GLN A 56 8.48 6.61 3.23
N PHE A 57 9.79 6.34 3.26
CA PHE A 57 10.41 5.42 4.20
C PHE A 57 11.57 6.10 4.92
N LYS A 58 11.66 5.89 6.22
CA LYS A 58 12.78 6.35 7.04
C LYS A 58 13.71 5.17 7.31
N THR A 59 14.98 5.34 6.93
CA THR A 59 16.03 4.35 7.19
C THR A 59 16.99 4.90 8.23
N VAL A 60 17.24 4.13 9.30
CA VAL A 60 18.16 4.49 10.38
C VAL A 60 19.27 3.46 10.49
N LEU A 61 20.52 3.92 10.64
CA LEU A 61 21.65 3.06 10.96
C LEU A 61 21.59 2.67 12.44
N ASN A 62 21.59 1.38 12.74
CA ASN A 62 21.56 0.93 14.12
C ASN A 62 22.98 0.97 14.72
N SER A 63 23.17 1.81 15.74
CA SER A 63 24.48 1.96 16.38
C SER A 63 24.85 0.76 17.27
N THR A 64 23.88 -0.07 17.67
CA THR A 64 24.07 -1.20 18.60
C THR A 64 23.99 -2.57 17.92
N LYS A 65 23.50 -2.63 16.68
CA LYS A 65 23.52 -3.83 15.83
C LYS A 65 24.07 -3.44 14.46
N SER A 66 25.05 -4.16 13.92
CA SER A 66 25.50 -3.95 12.54
C SER A 66 24.34 -4.16 11.56
N GLY A 67 23.69 -3.08 11.12
CA GLY A 67 22.55 -3.13 10.20
C GLY A 67 21.78 -1.82 10.10
N ILE A 68 20.86 -1.78 9.13
CA ILE A 68 19.90 -0.68 8.93
C ILE A 68 18.50 -1.17 9.30
N THR A 69 17.64 -0.24 9.72
CA THR A 69 16.21 -0.50 9.96
C THR A 69 15.41 0.52 9.16
N THR A 70 14.46 0.03 8.37
CA THR A 70 13.58 0.85 7.53
C THR A 70 12.16 0.75 8.06
N THR A 71 11.50 1.88 8.24
CA THR A 71 10.09 1.95 8.62
C THR A 71 9.34 2.85 7.63
N PRO A 72 8.10 2.50 7.25
CA PRO A 72 7.25 3.43 6.53
C PRO A 72 7.01 4.67 7.39
N VAL A 73 6.95 5.83 6.76
CA VAL A 73 6.45 7.06 7.38
C VAL A 73 4.96 7.08 7.12
N GLU A 74 4.15 7.06 8.19
CA GLU A 74 2.70 7.05 8.05
C GLU A 74 2.24 8.31 7.31
N SER A 75 1.54 8.09 6.20
CA SER A 75 0.78 9.14 5.54
C SER A 75 -0.52 9.29 6.32
N THR A 76 -0.55 10.20 7.29
CA THR A 76 -1.82 10.61 7.92
C THR A 76 -2.58 11.45 6.89
N GLY A 77 -3.31 10.79 5.99
CA GLY A 77 -4.38 11.37 5.20
C GLY A 77 -5.67 11.45 5.99
#